data_AF-A0A8I1GKU5-F1
#
_entry.id   AF-A0A8I1GKU5-F1
#
_cell.length_a   1.000
_cell.length_b   1.000
_cell.length_c   1.000
_cell.angle_alpha   90.00
_cell.angle_beta   90.00
_cell.angle_gamma   90.00
#
_symmetry.space_group_name_H-M   'P 1'
#
loop_
_entity.id
_entity.type
_entity.pdbx_description
1 polymer ?
#
loop_
_entity_poly.entity_id
_entity_poly.type
_entity_poly.pdbx_seq_one_letter_code
_entity_poly.pdbx_strand_id
1 'polypeptide(L)'
;MAKPQRLKKRNQGRTSGQELIEKEKEFSEHFSKDHIDNPPVYFSESAKKYYLFIVKELKKIDLVNDLDKPMIENLAFYYSLIEDCHKTISEEGQFIDHLHGKKAHPATEQLNKHTTKANELAKLLCLTADTRQKLQNISESNEGDEMIARIMRGEF
;
A
#
# COMPACT_ATOMS: atom_id res chain seq x y z
N MET A 1 -48.04 -27.94 1.85
CA MET A 1 -47.21 -26.84 1.31
C MET A 1 -46.70 -26.01 2.48
N ALA A 2 -45.40 -26.06 2.77
CA ALA A 2 -44.79 -25.33 3.88
C ALA A 2 -44.43 -23.90 3.42
N LYS A 3 -44.82 -22.88 4.19
CA LYS A 3 -44.45 -21.48 3.93
C LYS A 3 -42.95 -21.28 4.22
N PRO A 4 -42.17 -20.62 3.34
CA PRO A 4 -40.76 -20.40 3.60
C PRO A 4 -40.56 -19.42 4.76
N GLN A 5 -39.70 -19.83 5.69
CA GLN A 5 -39.31 -19.07 6.88
C GLN A 5 -38.41 -17.90 6.45
N ARG A 6 -38.82 -16.64 6.74
CA ARG A 6 -38.01 -15.45 6.45
C ARG A 6 -36.70 -15.54 7.25
N LEU A 7 -35.57 -15.60 6.55
CA LEU A 7 -34.24 -15.46 7.14
C LEU A 7 -34.16 -14.10 7.87
N LYS A 8 -33.96 -14.12 9.19
CA LYS A 8 -33.65 -12.92 9.97
C LYS A 8 -32.35 -12.34 9.41
N LYS A 9 -32.40 -11.12 8.88
CA LYS A 9 -31.19 -10.37 8.50
C LYS A 9 -30.30 -10.28 9.73
N ARG A 10 -29.11 -10.87 9.64
CA ARG A 10 -28.07 -10.73 10.65
C ARG A 10 -27.63 -9.27 10.61
N ASN A 11 -28.06 -8.47 11.59
CA ASN A 11 -27.46 -7.16 11.85
C ASN A 11 -26.04 -7.44 12.36
N GLN A 12 -25.09 -7.63 11.44
CA GLN A 12 -23.70 -7.39 11.76
C GLN A 12 -23.60 -5.91 12.06
N GLY A 13 -23.34 -5.58 13.33
CA GLY A 13 -23.15 -4.20 13.75
C GLY A 13 -22.13 -3.54 12.82
N ARG A 14 -22.51 -2.41 12.22
CA ARG A 14 -21.55 -1.51 11.60
C ARG A 14 -20.68 -0.99 12.75
N THR A 15 -19.51 -1.59 12.95
CA THR A 15 -18.43 -0.91 13.68
C THR A 15 -18.13 0.37 12.92
N SER A 16 -18.16 1.51 13.61
CA SER A 16 -17.89 2.80 12.98
C SER A 16 -16.45 2.81 12.44
N GLY A 17 -16.17 3.59 11.39
CA GLY A 17 -14.79 3.66 10.88
C GLY A 17 -13.81 4.26 11.89
N GLN A 18 -14.29 5.07 12.84
CA GLN A 18 -13.51 5.56 13.98
C GLN A 18 -13.05 4.42 14.91
N GLU A 19 -13.94 3.48 15.27
CA GLU A 19 -13.57 2.31 16.08
C GLU A 19 -12.51 1.42 15.39
N LEU A 20 -12.53 1.34 14.06
CA LEU A 20 -11.51 0.60 13.30
C LEU A 20 -10.16 1.33 13.32
N ILE A 21 -10.15 2.65 13.19
CA ILE A 21 -8.94 3.47 13.25
C ILE A 21 -8.33 3.42 14.66
N GLU A 22 -9.14 3.50 15.71
CA GLU A 22 -8.68 3.39 17.10
C GLU A 22 -8.09 2.02 17.39
N LYS A 23 -8.77 0.94 16.97
CA LYS A 23 -8.22 -0.42 17.11
C LYS A 23 -6.91 -0.63 16.35
N GLU A 24 -6.79 -0.05 15.16
CA GLU A 24 -5.55 -0.12 14.38
C GLU A 24 -4.42 0.67 15.06
N LYS A 25 -4.73 1.85 15.62
CA LYS A 25 -3.78 2.63 16.41
C LYS A 25 -3.29 1.86 17.64
N GLU A 26 -4.22 1.37 18.46
CA GLU A 26 -3.91 0.54 19.64
C GLU A 26 -3.08 -0.69 19.25
N PHE A 27 -3.45 -1.36 18.14
CA PHE A 27 -2.69 -2.49 17.62
C PHE A 27 -1.27 -2.09 17.20
N SER A 28 -1.11 -0.95 16.51
CA SER A 28 0.18 -0.46 16.04
C SER A 28 1.11 -0.05 17.19
N GLU A 29 0.57 0.47 18.30
CA GLU A 29 1.32 0.88 19.48
C GLU A 29 2.04 -0.29 20.18
N HIS A 30 1.59 -1.53 19.94
CA HIS A 30 2.25 -2.73 20.46
C HIS A 30 3.52 -3.13 19.72
N PHE A 31 3.81 -2.53 18.56
CA PHE A 31 4.98 -2.86 17.76
C PHE A 31 6.09 -1.83 17.94
N SER A 32 7.34 -2.30 18.04
CA SER A 32 8.50 -1.42 18.03
C SER A 32 8.63 -0.72 16.66
N LYS A 33 9.27 0.45 16.69
CA LYS A 33 9.65 1.26 15.52
C LYS A 33 11.17 1.37 15.39
N ASP A 34 11.92 0.67 16.24
CA ASP A 34 13.35 0.92 16.45
C ASP A 34 14.23 0.34 15.32
N HIS A 35 13.71 -0.60 14.52
CA HIS A 35 14.52 -1.39 13.60
C HIS A 35 14.30 -1.01 12.13
N ILE A 36 13.49 0.01 11.85
CA ILE A 36 13.06 0.36 10.50
C ILE A 36 13.97 1.37 9.79
N ASP A 37 14.88 2.02 10.51
CA ASP A 37 15.76 3.05 9.90
C ASP A 37 16.91 2.46 9.10
N ASN A 38 17.25 1.20 9.35
CA ASN A 38 18.43 0.58 8.78
C ASN A 38 18.05 -0.30 7.58
N PRO A 39 18.44 0.08 6.34
CA PRO A 39 18.24 -0.77 5.18
C PRO A 39 19.04 -2.07 5.30
N PRO A 40 18.59 -3.17 4.68
CA PRO A 40 19.33 -4.43 4.68
C PRO A 40 20.73 -4.29 4.08
N VAL A 41 21.71 -4.96 4.71
CA VAL A 41 23.13 -4.89 4.30
C VAL A 41 23.35 -5.38 2.87
N TYR A 42 22.53 -6.33 2.42
CA TYR A 42 22.61 -6.95 1.09
C TYR A 42 21.95 -6.11 -0.02
N PHE A 43 21.35 -4.95 0.30
CA PHE A 43 20.76 -4.07 -0.71
C PHE A 43 21.83 -3.40 -1.59
N SER A 44 21.49 -3.23 -2.87
CA SER A 44 22.22 -2.32 -3.76
C SER A 44 22.09 -0.88 -3.29
N GLU A 45 22.97 0.01 -3.75
CA GLU A 45 22.91 1.44 -3.40
C GLU A 45 21.58 2.09 -3.83
N SER A 46 21.03 1.69 -4.98
CA SER A 46 19.70 2.12 -5.42
C SER A 46 18.60 1.63 -4.46
N ALA A 47 18.62 0.35 -4.09
CA ALA A 47 17.63 -0.21 -3.16
C ALA A 47 17.71 0.46 -1.78
N LYS A 48 18.91 0.74 -1.24
CA LYS A 48 19.10 1.50 0.01
C LYS A 48 18.49 2.90 -0.09
N LYS A 49 18.70 3.59 -1.20
CA LYS A 49 18.14 4.93 -1.45
C LYS A 49 16.61 4.90 -1.44
N TYR A 50 16.00 3.94 -2.13
CA TYR A 50 14.54 3.80 -2.13
C TYR A 50 13.99 3.41 -0.76
N TYR A 51 14.67 2.53 -0.03
CA TYR A 51 14.29 2.15 1.33
C TYR A 51 14.24 3.37 2.26
N LEU A 52 15.34 4.11 2.33
CA LEU A 52 15.43 5.32 3.17
C LEU A 52 14.39 6.37 2.78
N PHE A 53 14.11 6.52 1.49
CA PHE A 53 13.04 7.41 1.02
C PHE A 53 11.66 6.96 1.50
N ILE A 54 11.31 5.67 1.32
CA ILE A 54 10.00 5.14 1.73
C ILE A 54 9.81 5.26 3.24
N VAL A 55 10.80 4.85 4.03
CA VAL A 55 10.76 4.95 5.50
C VAL A 55 10.59 6.39 5.94
N LYS A 56 11.35 7.33 5.34
CA LYS A 56 11.24 8.75 5.66
C LYS A 56 9.83 9.30 5.41
N GLU A 57 9.19 8.94 4.30
CA GLU A 57 7.84 9.40 3.99
C GLU A 57 6.78 8.73 4.88
N LEU A 58 6.89 7.43 5.14
CA LEU A 58 5.95 6.70 6.01
C LEU A 58 6.03 7.16 7.47
N LYS A 59 7.22 7.55 7.96
CA LYS A 59 7.38 8.13 9.31
C LYS A 59 6.68 9.47 9.48
N LYS A 60 6.55 10.29 8.43
CA LYS A 60 5.85 11.60 8.55
C LYS A 60 4.37 11.45 8.84
N ILE A 61 3.78 10.33 8.45
CA ILE A 61 2.35 10.03 8.56
C ILE A 61 2.04 9.03 9.68
N ASP A 62 3.05 8.65 10.47
CA ASP A 62 2.98 7.70 11.58
C ASP A 62 2.32 6.35 11.24
N LEU A 63 2.45 5.91 9.98
CA LEU A 63 1.87 4.66 9.45
C LEU A 63 2.91 3.54 9.35
N VAL A 64 3.97 3.58 10.17
CA VAL A 64 5.06 2.61 10.04
C VAL A 64 5.42 1.97 11.36
N ASN A 65 5.46 0.64 11.35
CA ASN A 65 5.95 -0.18 12.44
C ASN A 65 6.84 -1.32 11.91
N ASP A 66 7.46 -2.09 12.81
CA ASP A 66 8.37 -3.17 12.44
C ASP A 66 7.70 -4.31 11.61
N LEU A 67 6.38 -4.47 11.64
CA LEU A 67 5.67 -5.45 10.78
C LEU A 67 5.68 -5.04 9.31
N ASP A 68 5.73 -3.74 9.02
CA ASP A 68 5.74 -3.22 7.65
C ASP A 68 7.11 -3.38 6.99
N LYS A 69 8.15 -3.64 7.79
CA LYS A 69 9.55 -3.69 7.34
C LYS A 69 9.76 -4.64 6.16
N PRO A 70 9.30 -5.90 6.15
CA PRO A 70 9.47 -6.79 4.99
C PRO A 70 8.78 -6.26 3.73
N MET A 71 7.65 -5.56 3.89
CA MET A 71 6.92 -4.97 2.77
C MET A 71 7.70 -3.78 2.18
N ILE A 72 8.25 -2.92 3.05
CA ILE A 72 9.08 -1.77 2.67
C ILE A 72 10.38 -2.21 2.01
N GLU A 73 11.03 -3.24 2.57
CA GLU A 73 12.22 -3.86 1.97
C GLU A 73 11.93 -4.34 0.55
N ASN A 74 10.87 -5.13 0.37
CA ASN A 74 10.49 -5.64 -0.95
C ASN A 74 10.12 -4.51 -1.92
N LEU A 75 9.41 -3.48 -1.46
CA LEU A 75 9.04 -2.35 -2.31
C LEU A 75 10.29 -1.59 -2.79
N ALA A 76 11.23 -1.31 -1.90
CA ALA A 76 12.50 -0.67 -2.22
C ALA A 76 13.32 -1.49 -3.23
N PHE A 77 13.37 -2.82 -3.02
CA PHE A 77 14.02 -3.74 -3.94
C PHE A 77 13.39 -3.70 -5.33
N TYR A 78 12.06 -3.79 -5.45
CA TYR A 78 11.40 -3.73 -6.76
C TYR A 78 11.58 -2.38 -7.45
N TYR A 79 11.63 -1.26 -6.73
CA TYR A 79 11.97 0.03 -7.34
C TYR A 79 13.38 0.07 -7.90
N SER A 80 14.37 -0.53 -7.23
CA SER A 80 15.71 -0.65 -7.81
C SER A 80 15.74 -1.49 -9.09
N LEU A 81 14.99 -2.60 -9.13
CA LEU A 81 14.91 -3.43 -10.35
C LEU A 81 14.21 -2.72 -11.51
N ILE A 82 13.20 -1.91 -11.21
CA ILE A 82 12.53 -1.06 -12.20
C ILE A 82 13.50 -0.02 -12.76
N GLU A 83 14.29 0.63 -11.89
CA GLU A 83 15.33 1.58 -12.29
C GLU A 83 16.35 0.91 -13.22
N ASP A 84 16.83 -0.28 -12.87
CA ASP A 84 17.78 -1.03 -13.69
C ASP A 84 17.18 -1.43 -15.05
N CYS A 85 15.92 -1.88 -15.09
CA CYS A 85 15.23 -2.16 -16.34
C CYS A 85 15.14 -0.91 -17.23
N HIS A 86 14.84 0.25 -16.65
CA HIS A 86 14.79 1.51 -17.39
C HIS A 86 16.15 1.91 -17.95
N LYS A 87 17.24 1.74 -17.18
CA LYS A 87 18.61 1.98 -17.66
C LYS A 87 18.93 1.10 -18.87
N THR A 88 18.72 -0.21 -18.75
CA THR A 88 18.97 -1.16 -19.85
C THR A 88 18.15 -0.82 -21.09
N ILE A 89 16.85 -0.54 -20.95
CA ILE A 89 16.00 -0.17 -22.09
C ILE A 89 16.43 1.16 -22.70
N SER A 90 16.90 2.11 -21.89
CA SER A 90 17.40 3.40 -22.39
C SER A 90 18.71 3.26 -23.16
N GLU A 91 19.57 2.32 -22.77
CA GLU A 91 20.88 2.08 -23.38
C GLU A 91 20.78 1.20 -24.64
N GLU A 92 20.02 0.10 -24.56
CA GLU A 92 19.95 -0.93 -25.61
C GLU A 92 18.73 -0.79 -26.53
N GLY A 93 17.73 -0.01 -26.10
CA GLY A 93 16.46 0.15 -26.77
C GLY A 93 15.42 -0.92 -26.36
N GLN A 94 14.16 -0.61 -26.63
CA GLN A 94 13.03 -1.50 -26.30
C GLN A 94 12.96 -2.76 -27.19
N PHE A 95 13.54 -2.69 -28.38
CA PHE A 95 13.59 -3.79 -29.34
C PHE A 95 15.04 -4.04 -29.75
N ILE A 96 15.46 -5.29 -29.66
CA ILE A 96 16.78 -5.75 -30.06
C ILE A 96 16.70 -6.64 -31.30
N ASP A 97 17.79 -6.67 -32.04
CA ASP A 97 17.92 -7.54 -33.21
C ASP A 97 17.99 -9.01 -32.77
N HIS A 98 17.31 -9.86 -33.53
CA HIS A 98 17.19 -11.29 -33.31
C HIS A 98 17.29 -12.02 -34.66
N LEU A 99 17.49 -13.34 -34.63
CA LEU A 99 17.80 -14.16 -35.82
C LEU A 99 16.77 -14.00 -36.97
N HIS A 100 15.52 -13.66 -36.65
CA HIS A 100 14.42 -13.52 -37.62
C HIS A 100 13.73 -12.14 -37.58
N GLY A 101 14.42 -11.08 -37.13
CA GLY A 101 13.87 -9.73 -37.07
C GLY A 101 14.08 -9.09 -35.71
N LYS A 102 13.19 -8.19 -35.29
CA LYS A 102 13.29 -7.52 -33.99
C LYS A 102 12.42 -8.21 -32.94
N LYS A 103 12.96 -8.37 -31.73
CA LYS A 103 12.22 -8.86 -30.56
C LYS A 103 12.29 -7.84 -29.43
N ALA A 104 11.26 -7.79 -28.58
CA ALA A 104 11.29 -6.97 -27.37
C ALA A 104 12.45 -7.39 -26.46
N HIS A 105 13.15 -6.39 -25.91
CA HIS A 105 14.23 -6.62 -24.96
C HIS A 105 13.68 -7.32 -23.69
N PRO A 106 14.35 -8.35 -23.13
CA PRO A 106 13.86 -9.05 -21.93
C PRO A 106 13.55 -8.15 -20.74
N ALA A 107 14.30 -7.06 -20.57
CA ALA A 107 14.05 -6.04 -19.55
C ALA A 107 12.65 -5.41 -19.66
N THR A 108 12.03 -5.40 -20.85
CA THR A 108 10.65 -4.90 -21.02
C THR A 108 9.64 -5.79 -20.30
N GLU A 109 9.81 -7.11 -20.37
CA GLU A 109 8.93 -8.05 -19.66
C GLU A 109 9.17 -7.99 -18.16
N GLN A 110 10.44 -7.89 -17.75
CA GLN A 110 10.81 -7.75 -16.34
C GLN A 110 10.28 -6.43 -15.75
N LEU A 111 10.39 -5.32 -16.48
CA LEU A 111 9.84 -4.02 -16.08
C LEU A 111 8.34 -4.13 -15.76
N ASN A 112 7.55 -4.79 -16.62
CA ASN A 112 6.13 -4.98 -16.37
C ASN A 112 5.86 -5.82 -15.12
N LYS A 113 6.62 -6.91 -14.91
CA LYS A 113 6.48 -7.79 -13.73
C LYS A 113 6.83 -7.04 -12.44
N HIS A 114 7.96 -6.35 -12.42
CA HIS A 114 8.42 -5.59 -11.25
C HIS A 114 7.49 -4.42 -10.94
N THR A 115 7.02 -3.70 -11.96
CA THR A 115 6.04 -2.61 -11.80
C THR A 115 4.72 -3.12 -11.21
N THR A 116 4.23 -4.29 -11.66
CA THR A 116 3.03 -4.91 -11.09
C THR A 116 3.22 -5.23 -9.61
N LYS A 117 4.36 -5.83 -9.24
CA LYS A 117 4.66 -6.16 -7.84
C LYS A 117 4.85 -4.92 -6.97
N ALA A 118 5.56 -3.91 -7.46
CA ALA A 118 5.71 -2.63 -6.77
C ALA A 118 4.35 -1.96 -6.52
N ASN A 119 3.44 -1.97 -7.50
CA ASN A 119 2.09 -1.43 -7.34
C ASN A 119 1.24 -2.22 -6.35
N GLU A 120 1.37 -3.55 -6.29
CA GLU A 120 0.70 -4.38 -5.28
C GLU A 120 1.16 -4.01 -3.86
N LEU A 121 2.47 -3.92 -3.64
CA LEU A 121 3.06 -3.55 -2.34
C LEU A 121 2.72 -2.10 -1.95
N ALA A 122 2.79 -1.16 -2.90
CA ALA A 122 2.44 0.24 -2.66
C ALA A 122 0.96 0.41 -2.28
N LYS A 123 0.07 -0.44 -2.76
CA LYS A 123 -1.34 -0.45 -2.32
C LYS A 123 -1.48 -0.94 -0.88
N LEU A 124 -0.73 -1.98 -0.50
CA LEU A 124 -0.75 -2.51 0.86
C LEU A 124 -0.22 -1.51 1.89
N LEU A 125 0.77 -0.69 1.51
CA LEU A 125 1.31 0.39 2.35
C LEU A 125 0.53 1.72 2.24
N CYS A 126 -0.65 1.73 1.59
CA CYS A 126 -1.45 2.95 1.39
C CYS A 126 -0.70 4.11 0.69
N LEU A 127 0.29 3.80 -0.13
CA LEU A 127 1.14 4.76 -0.83
C LEU A 127 0.57 5.22 -2.18
N THR A 128 -0.59 4.70 -2.61
CA THR A 128 -1.23 5.09 -3.88
C THR A 128 -2.30 6.17 -3.68
N ALA A 129 -2.56 6.99 -4.70
CA ALA A 129 -3.58 8.04 -4.62
C ALA A 129 -4.98 7.49 -4.30
N ASP A 130 -5.35 6.37 -4.93
CA ASP A 130 -6.64 5.69 -4.72
C ASP A 130 -6.80 5.20 -3.27
N THR A 131 -5.76 4.61 -2.68
CA THR A 131 -5.80 4.15 -1.28
C THR A 131 -5.90 5.34 -0.32
N ARG A 132 -5.17 6.44 -0.57
CA ARG A 132 -5.30 7.67 0.22
C ARG A 132 -6.70 8.30 0.12
N GLN A 133 -7.28 8.36 -1.07
CA GLN A 133 -8.63 8.90 -1.26
C GLN A 133 -9.68 8.06 -0.54
N LYS A 134 -9.54 6.74 -0.55
CA LYS A 134 -10.42 5.85 0.22
C LYS A 134 -10.34 6.11 1.72
N LEU A 135 -9.14 6.32 2.27
CA LEU A 135 -8.97 6.68 3.68
C LEU A 135 -9.64 8.02 4.03
N GLN A 136 -9.49 9.03 3.17
CA GLN A 136 -10.14 10.35 3.35
C GLN A 136 -11.68 10.24 3.31
N ASN A 137 -12.24 9.48 2.37
CA ASN A 137 -13.68 9.29 2.27
C ASN A 137 -14.24 8.54 3.49
N ILE A 138 -13.48 7.60 4.06
CA ILE A 138 -13.86 6.91 5.29
C ILE A 138 -13.94 7.90 6.46
N SER A 139 -12.97 8.80 6.63
CA SER A 139 -13.03 9.83 7.67
C SER A 139 -14.24 10.77 7.51
N GLU A 140 -14.53 11.25 6.29
CA GLU A 140 -15.62 12.20 6.03
C GLU A 140 -17.01 11.56 6.20
N SER A 141 -17.18 10.29 5.79
CA SER A 141 -18.47 9.58 5.96
C SER A 141 -18.85 9.37 7.44
N ASN A 142 -17.85 9.19 8.32
CA ASN A 142 -18.11 9.02 9.75
C ASN A 142 -18.50 10.34 10.42
N GLU A 143 -17.88 11.46 10.04
CA GLU A 143 -18.25 12.78 10.56
C GLU A 143 -19.68 13.18 10.16
N GLY A 144 -20.08 12.88 8.91
CA GLY A 144 -21.44 13.10 8.44
C GLY A 144 -22.48 12.26 9.20
N ASP A 145 -22.20 10.97 9.41
CA ASP A 145 -23.07 10.07 10.16
C ASP A 145 -23.16 10.47 11.66
N GLU A 146 -22.06 10.91 12.26
CA GLU A 146 -22.02 11.37 13.65
C GLU A 146 -22.69 12.73 13.84
N MET A 147 -22.52 13.66 12.90
CA MET A 147 -23.24 14.94 12.87
C MET A 147 -24.75 14.71 12.81
N ILE A 148 -25.22 13.81 11.94
CA ILE A 148 -26.64 13.43 11.86
C ILE A 148 -27.10 12.80 13.18
N ALA A 149 -26.28 11.94 13.81
CA ALA A 149 -26.61 11.31 15.08
C ALA A 149 -26.70 12.32 16.25
N ARG A 150 -25.82 13.33 16.32
CA ARG A 150 -25.87 14.42 17.31
C ARG A 150 -27.12 15.27 17.17
N ILE A 151 -27.48 15.61 15.92
CA ILE A 151 -28.73 16.31 15.60
C ILE A 151 -29.94 15.49 16.09
N MET A 152 -29.94 14.18 15.86
CA MET A 152 -31.02 13.28 16.31
C MET A 152 -31.08 13.13 17.84
N ARG A 153 -29.97 13.30 18.56
CA ARG A 153 -29.92 13.27 20.04
C ARG A 153 -30.21 14.63 20.68
N GLY A 154 -30.33 15.70 19.91
CA GLY A 154 -30.52 17.06 20.43
C GLY A 154 -29.29 17.63 21.11
N GLU A 155 -28.10 17.11 20.78
CA GLU A 155 -26.81 17.57 21.28
C GLU A 155 -26.28 18.65 20.32
N PHE A 156 -26.63 19.91 20.57
CA PHE A 156 -26.10 21.08 19.86
C PHE A 156 -25.12 21.85 20.76
#